data_AF-A0A197KEA6-F1
#
_entry.id   AF-A0A197KEA6-F1
#
_cell.length_a   1.000
_cell.length_b   1.000
_cell.length_c   1.000
_cell.angle_alpha   90.00
_cell.angle_beta   90.00
_cell.angle_gamma   90.00
#
_symmetry.space_group_name_H-M   'P 1'
#
loop_
_entity.id
_entity.type
_entity.pdbx_description
1 polymer ?
#
loop_
_entity_poly.entity_id
_entity_poly.type
_entity_poly.pdbx_seq_one_letter_code
_entity_poly.pdbx_strand_id
1 'polypeptide(L)'
;MPSEQCLSVPNTIDSTALIREYNDAILYSCNQTHVSDAEKQRTLAIVDALGLRPFAIKDSDGAEQNGLAHTSVIAKLSTGQSQVAPNMPSPKKRKYTRDDTCPNCTPTQAPGLEYVLSASPYAASIQRRKYFEIDNGVCELLNRDWEFSPHLRFACSKILAGCLLLNNQNGQVIIVNTVETYGRTKLVDAHREPFVVRKGQPVANSLPPSIKTPYKNVWPTTVPAQDGERLIIGTLSFDALITSSLRLDTRMSASVGCSTPSFLLSSTSHSLSSRIYLDQESLDDGLRLAQGKDTWCVSSSNIMWQLRQTKTKFHDPSTYYLCRSSSPFANKHPCQPFTIFTLVAYDQSHSGDGVVLSRLFHTIASRVIQDAREAVLDRQTVEDLRDRCTDQTNASKGLDLILELFSGTQTTIKILGNLHLNNALQTLAPLISTYISKANASVVAFVEKEFAPTR
;
A
#
# COMPACT_ATOMS: atom_id res chain seq x y z
N MET A 1 55.45 -23.59 76.51
CA MET A 1 55.72 -24.21 75.19
C MET A 1 54.44 -24.13 74.38
N PRO A 2 54.49 -23.67 73.12
CA PRO A 2 53.30 -23.34 72.34
C PRO A 2 52.85 -24.50 71.45
N SER A 3 51.57 -24.56 71.10
CA SER A 3 51.13 -25.07 69.80
C SER A 3 49.82 -24.41 69.37
N GLU A 4 49.74 -24.13 68.08
CA GLU A 4 48.98 -23.09 67.41
C GLU A 4 47.48 -23.37 67.20
N GLN A 5 46.78 -22.28 66.91
CA GLN A 5 45.40 -22.20 66.41
C GLN A 5 45.24 -22.91 65.05
N CYS A 6 44.04 -23.43 64.79
CA CYS A 6 43.41 -23.26 63.49
C CYS A 6 41.89 -23.19 63.63
N LEU A 7 41.31 -22.14 63.06
CA LEU A 7 39.88 -21.81 62.98
C LEU A 7 39.14 -22.81 62.09
N SER A 8 37.92 -23.20 62.48
CA SER A 8 36.90 -23.70 61.56
C SER A 8 35.60 -22.89 61.71
N VAL A 9 35.20 -22.30 60.58
CA VAL A 9 34.01 -21.46 60.39
C VAL A 9 32.78 -22.38 60.18
N PRO A 10 31.56 -21.97 60.60
CA PRO A 10 30.34 -22.76 60.41
C PRO A 10 29.90 -22.80 58.95
N ASN A 11 29.45 -23.97 58.49
CA ASN A 11 28.84 -24.19 57.18
C ASN A 11 27.58 -23.32 57.00
N THR A 12 27.67 -22.32 56.12
CA THR A 12 26.52 -21.71 55.43
C THR A 12 25.98 -22.65 54.37
N ILE A 13 24.72 -23.05 54.48
CA ILE A 13 23.98 -23.75 53.42
C ILE A 13 23.59 -22.69 52.38
N ASP A 14 24.20 -22.78 51.21
CA ASP A 14 24.00 -21.92 50.05
C ASP A 14 22.76 -22.40 49.27
N SER A 15 21.68 -21.60 49.25
CA SER A 15 20.45 -21.93 48.51
C SER A 15 20.57 -21.50 47.04
N THR A 16 21.31 -22.28 46.25
CA THR A 16 21.21 -22.22 44.78
C THR A 16 19.96 -22.99 44.36
N ALA A 17 18.84 -22.28 44.12
CA ALA A 17 17.64 -22.89 43.57
C ALA A 17 17.92 -23.46 42.17
N LEU A 18 18.01 -24.79 42.08
CA LEU A 18 18.23 -25.57 40.87
C LEU A 18 17.17 -25.23 39.81
N ILE A 19 17.61 -24.79 38.64
CA ILE A 19 16.77 -24.66 37.44
C ILE A 19 16.45 -26.08 36.95
N ARG A 20 15.18 -26.35 36.58
CA ARG A 20 14.78 -27.66 36.04
C ARG A 20 15.56 -28.00 34.76
N GLU A 21 15.90 -29.29 34.62
CA GLU A 21 16.52 -29.79 33.39
C GLU A 21 15.58 -29.68 32.19
N TYR A 22 16.13 -29.66 30.98
CA TYR A 22 15.40 -29.33 29.75
C TYR A 22 14.11 -30.16 29.54
N ASN A 23 14.19 -31.49 29.68
CA ASN A 23 13.02 -32.37 29.51
C ASN A 23 12.01 -32.18 30.65
N ASP A 24 12.48 -32.00 31.89
CA ASP A 24 11.63 -31.80 33.05
C ASP A 24 10.90 -30.46 32.99
N ALA A 25 11.55 -29.42 32.47
CA ALA A 25 10.93 -28.12 32.24
C ALA A 25 9.82 -28.20 31.18
N ILE A 26 9.97 -29.01 30.14
CA ILE A 26 8.93 -29.26 29.14
C ILE A 26 7.75 -30.01 29.78
N LEU A 27 8.03 -31.10 30.50
CA LEU A 27 6.98 -31.89 31.15
C LEU A 27 6.24 -31.09 32.21
N TYR A 28 6.95 -30.23 32.97
CA TYR A 28 6.36 -29.30 33.93
C TYR A 28 5.44 -28.28 33.24
N SER A 29 5.90 -27.66 32.15
CA SER A 29 5.11 -26.68 31.38
C SER A 29 3.80 -27.27 30.82
N CYS A 30 3.80 -28.57 30.50
CA CYS A 30 2.64 -29.28 29.98
C CYS A 30 1.78 -29.95 31.07
N ASN A 31 2.17 -29.84 32.35
CA ASN A 31 1.57 -30.56 33.48
C ASN A 31 1.55 -32.10 33.27
N GLN A 32 2.65 -32.65 32.75
CA GLN A 32 2.85 -34.07 32.41
C GLN A 32 3.97 -34.72 33.24
N THR A 33 4.30 -34.19 34.42
CA THR A 33 5.38 -34.75 35.26
C THR A 33 5.01 -36.10 35.89
N HIS A 34 3.71 -36.35 36.13
CA HIS A 34 3.20 -37.52 36.84
C HIS A 34 2.47 -38.55 35.94
N VAL A 35 2.64 -38.45 34.62
CA VAL A 35 2.03 -39.40 33.67
C VAL A 35 2.96 -40.56 33.33
N SER A 36 2.47 -41.53 32.56
CA SER A 36 3.28 -42.68 32.13
C SER A 36 4.47 -42.26 31.26
N ASP A 37 5.55 -43.04 31.26
CA ASP A 37 6.74 -42.72 30.45
C ASP A 37 6.45 -42.67 28.96
N ALA A 38 5.50 -43.47 28.47
CA ALA A 38 5.01 -43.40 27.09
C ALA A 38 4.37 -42.03 26.76
N GLU A 39 3.60 -41.47 27.69
CA GLU A 39 2.97 -40.15 27.53
C GLU A 39 3.98 -39.01 27.68
N LYS A 40 4.98 -39.16 28.55
CA LYS A 40 6.12 -38.23 28.64
C LYS A 40 6.88 -38.16 27.32
N GLN A 41 7.24 -39.31 26.75
CA GLN A 41 7.93 -39.38 25.45
C GLN A 41 7.09 -38.78 24.32
N ARG A 42 5.78 -39.05 24.31
CA ARG A 42 4.87 -38.44 23.33
C ARG A 42 4.82 -36.92 23.45
N THR A 43 4.77 -36.40 24.67
CA THR A 43 4.74 -34.96 24.95
C THR A 43 6.03 -34.29 24.47
N LEU A 44 7.18 -34.87 24.78
CA LEU A 44 8.48 -34.37 24.31
C LEU A 44 8.55 -34.34 22.78
N ALA A 45 8.13 -35.42 22.12
CA ALA A 45 8.11 -35.49 20.66
C ALA A 45 7.20 -34.43 20.01
N ILE A 46 6.04 -34.14 20.61
CA ILE A 46 5.12 -33.09 20.12
C ILE A 46 5.77 -31.70 20.28
N VAL A 47 6.35 -31.41 21.45
CA VAL A 47 6.98 -30.12 21.74
C VAL A 47 8.16 -29.87 20.80
N ASP A 48 8.97 -30.90 20.56
CA ASP A 48 10.08 -30.84 19.60
C ASP A 48 9.58 -30.67 18.16
N ALA A 49 8.54 -31.39 17.75
CA ALA A 49 7.93 -31.25 16.42
C ALA A 49 7.36 -29.84 16.18
N LEU A 50 6.89 -29.18 17.23
CA LEU A 50 6.42 -27.79 17.20
C LEU A 50 7.57 -26.78 17.30
N GLY A 51 8.83 -27.22 17.47
CA GLY A 51 10.00 -26.33 17.58
C GLY A 51 9.96 -25.40 18.80
N LEU A 52 9.27 -25.83 19.87
CA LEU A 52 9.12 -25.08 21.10
C LEU A 52 10.27 -25.41 22.06
N ARG A 53 10.70 -24.42 22.84
CA ARG A 53 11.74 -24.56 23.86
C ARG A 53 11.21 -24.11 25.22
N PRO A 54 11.61 -24.77 26.33
CA PRO A 54 11.28 -24.31 27.66
C PRO A 54 12.03 -23.02 28.00
N PHE A 55 11.38 -22.15 28.76
CA PHE A 55 12.01 -21.01 29.43
C PHE A 55 11.48 -20.90 30.87
N ALA A 56 12.30 -20.35 31.77
CA ALA A 56 11.98 -20.21 33.18
C ALA A 56 11.49 -18.78 33.51
N ILE A 57 10.45 -18.69 34.33
CA ILE A 57 9.96 -17.47 34.97
C ILE A 57 10.07 -17.70 36.47
N LYS A 58 10.68 -16.77 37.20
CA LYS A 58 10.66 -16.79 38.67
C LYS A 58 9.55 -15.88 39.17
N ASP A 59 8.71 -16.39 40.07
CA ASP A 59 7.71 -15.57 40.74
C ASP A 59 8.32 -14.73 41.87
N SER A 60 7.48 -13.96 42.57
CA SER A 60 7.88 -13.10 43.68
C SER A 60 8.51 -13.86 44.85
N ASP A 61 8.20 -15.15 44.98
CA ASP A 61 8.70 -16.02 46.03
C ASP A 61 9.96 -16.80 45.58
N GLY A 62 10.44 -16.52 44.37
CA GLY A 62 11.61 -17.15 43.77
C GLY A 62 11.36 -18.55 43.23
N ALA A 63 10.11 -19.02 43.20
CA ALA A 63 9.77 -20.33 42.67
C ALA A 63 9.79 -20.32 41.14
N GLU A 64 10.37 -21.38 40.57
CA GLU A 64 10.49 -21.54 39.13
C GLU A 64 9.17 -22.04 38.53
N GLN A 65 8.66 -21.28 37.57
CA GLN A 65 7.62 -21.66 36.63
C GLN A 65 8.25 -21.85 35.24
N ASN A 66 7.77 -22.82 34.45
CA ASN A 66 8.25 -23.01 33.08
C ASN A 66 7.13 -22.75 32.07
N GLY A 67 7.50 -22.10 30.97
CA GLY A 67 6.65 -21.91 29.79
C GLY A 67 7.34 -22.43 28.54
N LEU A 68 6.58 -22.59 27.46
CA LEU A 68 7.09 -23.00 26.15
C LEU A 68 6.94 -21.87 25.14
N ALA A 69 8.02 -21.56 24.42
CA ALA A 69 7.99 -20.59 23.33
C ALA A 69 9.06 -20.91 22.29
N HIS A 70 8.96 -20.34 21.09
CA HIS A 70 10.07 -20.41 20.13
C HIS A 70 11.27 -19.62 20.63
N THR A 71 12.48 -20.05 20.26
CA THR A 71 13.75 -19.38 20.63
C THR A 71 13.76 -17.88 20.33
N SER A 72 13.14 -17.46 19.21
CA SER A 72 13.03 -16.06 18.82
C SER A 72 12.15 -15.22 19.75
N VAL A 73 11.15 -15.84 20.39
CA VAL A 73 10.28 -15.21 21.39
C VAL A 73 11.01 -15.10 22.72
N ILE A 74 11.68 -16.19 23.15
CA ILE A 74 12.49 -16.21 24.38
C ILE A 74 13.58 -15.14 24.33
N ALA A 75 14.28 -15.00 23.20
CA ALA A 75 15.31 -13.99 23.00
C ALA A 75 14.78 -12.56 23.09
N LYS A 76 13.50 -12.30 22.73
CA LYS A 76 12.88 -10.99 22.90
C LYS A 76 12.52 -10.73 24.36
N LEU A 77 11.98 -11.74 25.05
CA LEU A 77 11.61 -11.66 26.47
C LEU A 77 12.82 -11.41 27.39
N SER A 78 14.01 -11.90 27.01
CA SER A 78 15.23 -11.74 27.80
C SER A 78 15.93 -10.38 27.66
N THR A 79 15.56 -9.56 26.68
CA THR A 79 16.27 -8.30 26.34
C THR A 79 15.80 -7.03 27.06
N GLY A 80 14.80 -7.10 27.95
CA GLY A 80 14.40 -5.97 28.83
C GLY A 80 12.88 -5.76 28.97
N GLN A 81 12.47 -5.18 30.12
CA GLN A 81 11.11 -4.87 30.62
C GLN A 81 9.94 -5.55 29.87
N SER A 82 9.93 -6.88 29.87
CA SER A 82 8.81 -7.66 29.37
C SER A 82 7.82 -7.91 30.50
N GLN A 83 6.58 -7.44 30.36
CA GLN A 83 5.49 -7.81 31.25
C GLN A 83 4.79 -9.06 30.71
N VAL A 84 4.77 -10.13 31.49
CA VAL A 84 4.01 -11.34 31.18
C VAL A 84 2.60 -11.14 31.74
N ALA A 85 1.60 -10.98 30.85
CA ALA A 85 0.20 -10.86 31.23
C ALA A 85 -0.57 -12.16 30.88
N PRO A 86 -1.46 -12.65 31.75
CA PRO A 86 -2.28 -13.81 31.44
C PRO A 86 -3.24 -13.49 30.30
N ASN A 87 -3.17 -14.25 29.21
CA ASN A 87 -4.17 -14.25 28.15
C ASN A 87 -4.82 -15.64 28.12
N MET A 88 -6.06 -15.74 28.61
CA MET A 88 -6.81 -17.00 28.73
C MET A 88 -8.03 -16.98 27.80
N PRO A 89 -7.84 -16.98 26.47
CA PRO A 89 -8.96 -17.06 25.54
C PRO A 89 -9.63 -18.43 25.68
N SER A 90 -10.96 -18.44 25.85
CA SER A 90 -11.72 -19.69 25.88
C SER A 90 -11.54 -20.42 24.54
N PRO A 91 -11.10 -21.69 24.52
CA PRO A 91 -10.93 -22.41 23.26
C PRO A 91 -12.29 -22.53 22.57
N LYS A 92 -12.42 -21.97 21.36
CA LYS A 92 -13.56 -22.27 20.48
C LYS A 92 -13.54 -23.78 20.24
N LYS A 93 -14.55 -24.49 20.76
CA LYS A 93 -14.72 -25.95 20.54
C LYS A 93 -14.71 -26.21 19.03
N ARG A 94 -13.59 -26.71 18.48
CA ARG A 94 -13.54 -27.18 17.11
C ARG A 94 -14.30 -28.50 17.05
N LYS A 95 -15.37 -28.56 16.25
CA LYS A 95 -16.00 -29.84 15.89
C LYS A 95 -15.02 -30.58 14.98
N TYR A 96 -14.41 -31.64 15.51
CA TYR A 96 -13.67 -32.59 14.70
C TYR A 96 -14.69 -33.45 13.95
N THR A 97 -14.91 -33.18 12.66
CA THR A 97 -15.60 -34.12 11.76
C THR A 97 -14.59 -35.17 11.31
N ARG A 98 -14.96 -36.43 11.48
CA ARG A 98 -14.07 -37.61 11.41
C ARG A 98 -13.63 -38.00 9.98
N ASP A 99 -13.94 -37.19 8.96
CA ASP A 99 -13.74 -37.55 7.55
C ASP A 99 -12.47 -36.98 6.88
N ASP A 100 -11.65 -36.20 7.59
CA ASP A 100 -10.36 -35.73 7.05
C ASP A 100 -9.20 -36.66 7.42
N THR A 101 -9.21 -37.90 6.92
CA THR A 101 -8.03 -38.76 6.94
C THR A 101 -7.17 -38.52 5.70
N CYS A 102 -6.45 -37.39 5.69
CA CYS A 102 -5.15 -37.32 5.04
C CYS A 102 -4.21 -36.49 5.93
N PRO A 103 -3.24 -37.12 6.61
CA PRO A 103 -2.26 -36.42 7.45
C PRO A 103 -1.41 -35.37 6.69
N ASN A 104 -1.42 -35.41 5.35
CA ASN A 104 -0.72 -34.46 4.47
C ASN A 104 -1.64 -33.39 3.86
N CYS A 105 -2.94 -33.38 4.18
CA CYS A 105 -3.88 -32.36 3.71
C CYS A 105 -4.43 -31.58 4.90
N THR A 106 -3.61 -30.74 5.52
CA THR A 106 -4.17 -29.57 6.18
C THR A 106 -4.79 -28.70 5.08
N PRO A 107 -6.11 -28.42 5.10
CA PRO A 107 -6.60 -27.27 4.37
C PRO A 107 -5.87 -26.07 4.98
N THR A 108 -4.98 -25.46 4.22
CA THR A 108 -4.34 -24.19 4.57
C THR A 108 -5.47 -23.18 4.75
N GLN A 109 -6.07 -23.11 5.94
CA GLN A 109 -6.93 -22.01 6.29
C GLN A 109 -6.04 -20.78 6.20
N ALA A 110 -6.31 -19.97 5.17
CA ALA A 110 -5.67 -18.70 5.00
C ALA A 110 -5.75 -17.94 6.33
N PRO A 111 -4.64 -17.41 6.83
CA PRO A 111 -4.68 -16.62 8.05
C PRO A 111 -5.66 -15.46 7.88
N GLY A 112 -6.59 -15.31 8.83
CA GLY A 112 -7.51 -14.17 8.84
C GLY A 112 -6.74 -12.84 8.95
N LEU A 113 -7.38 -11.73 8.57
CA LEU A 113 -6.74 -10.40 8.55
C LEU A 113 -5.99 -10.10 9.86
N GLU A 114 -6.60 -10.37 11.01
CA GLU A 114 -5.99 -10.13 12.33
C GLU A 114 -4.63 -10.82 12.49
N TYR A 115 -4.53 -12.08 12.07
CA TYR A 115 -3.26 -12.81 12.12
C TYR A 115 -2.22 -12.14 11.23
N VAL A 116 -2.59 -11.84 9.98
CA VAL A 116 -1.69 -11.22 9.01
C VAL A 116 -1.19 -9.86 9.50
N LEU A 117 -2.07 -9.05 10.08
CA LEU A 117 -1.71 -7.75 10.66
C LEU A 117 -0.82 -7.91 11.90
N SER A 118 -1.07 -8.92 12.74
CA SER A 118 -0.25 -9.17 13.93
C SER A 118 1.14 -9.73 13.62
N ALA A 119 1.26 -10.53 12.56
CA ALA A 119 2.51 -11.12 12.11
C ALA A 119 3.34 -10.17 11.21
N SER A 120 2.74 -9.05 10.79
CA SER A 120 3.38 -8.08 9.89
C SER A 120 4.67 -7.51 10.49
N PRO A 121 5.76 -7.35 9.71
CA PRO A 121 6.92 -6.56 10.13
C PRO A 121 6.60 -5.09 10.44
N TYR A 122 5.41 -4.62 10.06
CA TYR A 122 4.90 -3.26 10.25
C TYR A 122 3.69 -3.21 11.21
N ALA A 123 3.45 -4.28 11.98
CA ALA A 123 2.29 -4.42 12.86
C ALA A 123 2.06 -3.19 13.75
N ALA A 124 3.13 -2.63 14.34
CA ALA A 124 3.06 -1.47 15.23
C ALA A 124 2.45 -0.22 14.59
N SER A 125 2.62 -0.04 13.28
CA SER A 125 2.08 1.10 12.52
C SER A 125 0.66 0.84 12.06
N ILE A 126 0.38 -0.37 11.58
CA ILE A 126 -0.92 -0.73 10.98
C ILE A 126 -2.00 -0.97 12.05
N GLN A 127 -1.63 -1.56 13.19
CA GLN A 127 -2.56 -1.83 14.29
C GLN A 127 -3.10 -0.56 14.97
N ARG A 128 -2.50 0.60 14.70
CA ARG A 128 -3.04 1.90 15.15
C ARG A 128 -4.28 2.32 14.39
N ARG A 129 -4.60 1.63 13.29
CA ARG A 129 -5.70 1.94 12.39
C ARG A 129 -6.74 0.82 12.41
N LYS A 130 -7.98 1.17 12.07
CA LYS A 130 -9.10 0.24 12.03
C LYS A 130 -9.46 -0.07 10.59
N TYR A 131 -9.63 -1.35 10.31
CA TYR A 131 -9.94 -1.86 8.98
C TYR A 131 -11.21 -2.69 9.00
N PHE A 132 -12.04 -2.51 7.99
CA PHE A 132 -13.29 -3.26 7.83
C PHE A 132 -13.39 -3.79 6.41
N GLU A 133 -13.89 -5.01 6.25
CA GLU A 133 -14.12 -5.55 4.92
C GLU A 133 -15.19 -4.72 4.21
N ILE A 134 -14.98 -4.43 2.92
CA ILE A 134 -15.94 -3.67 2.13
C ILE A 134 -17.31 -4.37 2.11
N ASP A 135 -18.37 -3.61 2.35
CA ASP A 135 -19.74 -4.11 2.34
C ASP A 135 -20.51 -3.75 1.05
N ASN A 136 -21.75 -4.20 0.97
CA ASN A 136 -22.61 -3.93 -0.18
C ASN A 136 -22.94 -2.44 -0.37
N GLY A 137 -23.03 -1.66 0.71
CA GLY A 137 -23.35 -0.24 0.65
C GLY A 137 -22.20 0.55 0.03
N VAL A 138 -20.96 0.24 0.42
CA VAL A 138 -19.77 0.81 -0.20
C VAL A 138 -19.61 0.31 -1.64
N CYS A 139 -19.86 -0.98 -1.92
CA CYS A 139 -19.86 -1.47 -3.30
C CYS A 139 -20.85 -0.72 -4.20
N GLU A 140 -22.05 -0.42 -3.70
CA GLU A 140 -23.03 0.39 -4.42
C GLU A 140 -22.51 1.81 -4.66
N LEU A 141 -21.95 2.45 -3.64
CA LEU A 141 -21.35 3.79 -3.76
C LEU A 141 -20.25 3.85 -4.82
N LEU A 142 -19.33 2.87 -4.83
CA LEU A 142 -18.23 2.78 -5.81
C LEU A 142 -18.74 2.51 -7.25
N ASN A 143 -19.97 2.04 -7.41
CA ASN A 143 -20.59 1.75 -8.70
C ASN A 143 -21.65 2.78 -9.11
N ARG A 144 -21.79 3.90 -8.39
CA ARG A 144 -22.68 4.99 -8.81
C ARG A 144 -22.14 5.68 -10.05
N ASP A 145 -23.06 6.09 -10.92
CA ASP A 145 -22.70 6.69 -12.20
C ASP A 145 -22.04 8.06 -12.04
N TRP A 146 -20.83 8.19 -12.56
CA TRP A 146 -20.02 9.41 -12.48
C TRP A 146 -20.40 10.48 -13.50
N GLU A 147 -21.19 10.13 -14.53
CA GLU A 147 -21.78 11.11 -15.44
C GLU A 147 -22.78 12.00 -14.69
N PHE A 148 -23.61 11.39 -13.85
CA PHE A 148 -24.62 12.09 -13.05
C PHE A 148 -24.14 12.48 -11.65
N SER A 149 -23.08 11.85 -11.15
CA SER A 149 -22.49 12.14 -9.84
C SER A 149 -20.97 12.34 -9.92
N PRO A 150 -20.50 13.40 -10.61
CA PRO A 150 -19.08 13.60 -10.91
C PRO A 150 -18.21 13.73 -9.66
N HIS A 151 -18.71 14.36 -8.59
CA HIS A 151 -18.01 14.54 -7.31
C HIS A 151 -17.59 13.21 -6.65
N LEU A 152 -18.24 12.09 -7.00
CA LEU A 152 -17.91 10.78 -6.44
C LEU A 152 -16.51 10.29 -6.82
N ARG A 153 -15.86 10.85 -7.84
CA ARG A 153 -14.46 10.53 -8.16
C ARG A 153 -13.50 10.86 -7.01
N PHE A 154 -13.75 11.96 -6.31
CA PHE A 154 -12.95 12.40 -5.16
C PHE A 154 -13.23 11.52 -3.94
N ALA A 155 -14.51 11.21 -3.71
CA ALA A 155 -14.92 10.29 -2.66
C ALA A 155 -14.33 8.89 -2.84
N CYS A 156 -14.49 8.28 -4.03
CA CYS A 156 -14.05 6.91 -4.30
C CYS A 156 -12.53 6.76 -4.21
N SER A 157 -11.77 7.72 -4.74
CA SER A 157 -10.30 7.73 -4.59
C SER A 157 -9.89 7.82 -3.11
N LYS A 158 -10.58 8.64 -2.31
CA LYS A 158 -10.33 8.76 -0.87
C LYS A 158 -10.65 7.48 -0.10
N ILE A 159 -11.79 6.83 -0.38
CA ILE A 159 -12.21 5.56 0.24
C ILE A 159 -11.17 4.46 0.01
N LEU A 160 -10.63 4.37 -1.21
CA LEU A 160 -9.68 3.31 -1.58
C LEU A 160 -8.24 3.61 -1.13
N ALA A 161 -7.92 4.84 -0.76
CA ALA A 161 -6.59 5.21 -0.29
C ALA A 161 -6.32 4.65 1.12
N GLY A 162 -5.31 3.79 1.24
CA GLY A 162 -4.98 3.09 2.49
C GLY A 162 -5.70 1.76 2.68
N CYS A 163 -6.50 1.31 1.71
CA CYS A 163 -7.14 0.00 1.80
C CYS A 163 -6.10 -1.14 1.77
N LEU A 164 -6.48 -2.29 2.30
CA LEU A 164 -5.70 -3.52 2.27
C LEU A 164 -6.27 -4.46 1.23
N LEU A 165 -5.40 -5.04 0.41
CA LEU A 165 -5.73 -6.15 -0.47
C LEU A 165 -5.06 -7.41 0.08
N LEU A 166 -5.87 -8.33 0.60
CA LEU A 166 -5.43 -9.62 1.12
C LEU A 166 -5.81 -10.72 0.13
N ASN A 167 -4.84 -11.44 -0.40
CA ASN A 167 -5.09 -12.63 -1.20
C ASN A 167 -5.13 -13.86 -0.29
N ASN A 168 -6.34 -14.36 -0.01
CA ASN A 168 -6.52 -15.53 0.86
C ASN A 168 -5.91 -16.82 0.29
N GLN A 169 -5.65 -16.89 -1.02
CA GLN A 169 -5.09 -18.10 -1.62
C GLN A 169 -3.62 -18.29 -1.25
N ASN A 170 -2.85 -17.19 -1.15
CA ASN A 170 -1.40 -17.24 -0.92
C ASN A 170 -0.94 -16.45 0.32
N GLY A 171 -1.86 -15.84 1.07
CA GLY A 171 -1.58 -15.08 2.29
C GLY A 171 -0.89 -13.72 2.06
N GLN A 172 -0.69 -13.31 0.81
CA GLN A 172 -0.06 -12.03 0.50
C GLN A 172 -1.00 -10.89 0.85
N VAL A 173 -0.45 -9.82 1.41
CA VAL A 173 -1.22 -8.60 1.70
C VAL A 173 -0.43 -7.38 1.30
N ILE A 174 -1.11 -6.40 0.72
CA ILE A 174 -0.57 -5.06 0.52
C ILE A 174 -1.45 -4.01 1.18
N ILE A 175 -0.83 -2.89 1.54
CA ILE A 175 -1.52 -1.62 1.72
C ILE A 175 -1.43 -0.80 0.43
N VAL A 176 -2.54 -0.20 0.03
CA VAL A 176 -2.63 0.72 -1.11
C VAL A 176 -2.24 2.11 -0.62
N ASN A 177 -0.99 2.52 -0.85
CA ASN A 177 -0.48 3.82 -0.42
C ASN A 177 -0.99 4.97 -1.29
N THR A 178 -1.18 4.76 -2.58
CA THR A 178 -1.71 5.79 -3.48
C THR A 178 -2.53 5.16 -4.59
N VAL A 179 -3.67 5.77 -4.89
CA VAL A 179 -4.60 5.36 -5.94
C VAL A 179 -4.92 6.53 -6.86
N GLU A 180 -5.04 6.25 -8.14
CA GLU A 180 -5.53 7.16 -9.17
C GLU A 180 -6.80 6.57 -9.78
N THR A 181 -7.89 7.33 -9.78
CA THR A 181 -9.16 6.83 -10.32
C THR A 181 -9.48 7.40 -11.69
N TYR A 182 -9.94 6.56 -12.61
CA TYR A 182 -10.26 6.91 -14.00
C TYR A 182 -11.70 6.52 -14.32
N GLY A 183 -12.48 7.47 -14.87
CA GLY A 183 -13.87 7.19 -15.23
C GLY A 183 -13.98 6.12 -16.32
N ARG A 184 -15.04 5.31 -16.29
CA ARG A 184 -15.16 4.13 -17.15
C ARG A 184 -15.46 4.44 -18.62
N THR A 185 -16.13 5.55 -18.93
CA THR A 185 -16.60 5.86 -20.30
C THR A 185 -15.91 7.09 -20.89
N LYS A 186 -15.94 7.22 -22.23
CA LYS A 186 -15.30 8.36 -22.94
C LYS A 186 -15.86 9.70 -22.53
N LEU A 187 -17.15 9.73 -22.21
CA LEU A 187 -17.88 10.95 -21.88
C LEU A 187 -17.53 11.42 -20.47
N VAL A 188 -17.21 10.50 -19.57
CA VAL A 188 -16.84 10.79 -18.19
C VAL A 188 -15.34 11.12 -18.08
N ASP A 189 -14.49 10.36 -18.76
CA ASP A 189 -13.04 10.53 -18.68
C ASP A 189 -12.33 10.21 -20.00
N ALA A 190 -11.57 11.19 -20.47
CA ALA A 190 -10.73 11.01 -21.64
C ALA A 190 -9.65 9.94 -21.39
N HIS A 191 -9.21 9.73 -20.16
CA HIS A 191 -8.12 8.80 -19.79
C HIS A 191 -8.58 7.40 -19.39
N ARG A 192 -9.84 7.04 -19.63
CA ARG A 192 -10.37 5.70 -19.30
C ARG A 192 -9.54 4.54 -19.85
N GLU A 193 -9.71 3.39 -19.23
CA GLU A 193 -9.34 2.11 -19.84
C GLU A 193 -10.07 1.89 -21.19
N PRO A 194 -9.34 1.55 -22.27
CA PRO A 194 -9.95 1.31 -23.58
C PRO A 194 -10.51 -0.11 -23.70
N PHE A 195 -11.82 -0.23 -23.93
CA PHE A 195 -12.46 -1.51 -24.29
C PHE A 195 -12.38 -1.71 -25.80
N VAL A 196 -11.35 -2.42 -26.25
CA VAL A 196 -11.09 -2.67 -27.68
C VAL A 196 -10.95 -4.16 -27.96
N VAL A 197 -11.32 -4.56 -29.17
CA VAL A 197 -11.08 -5.89 -29.71
C VAL A 197 -9.82 -5.84 -30.56
N ARG A 198 -8.81 -6.66 -30.24
CA ARG A 198 -7.58 -6.79 -31.02
C ARG A 198 -7.46 -8.22 -31.54
N LYS A 199 -7.23 -8.36 -32.85
CA LYS A 199 -7.13 -9.68 -33.52
C LYS A 199 -8.35 -10.59 -33.20
N GLY A 200 -9.55 -10.01 -33.19
CA GLY A 200 -10.80 -10.74 -32.92
C GLY A 200 -11.04 -11.10 -31.45
N GLN A 201 -10.16 -10.72 -30.52
CA GLN A 201 -10.31 -10.99 -29.09
C GLN A 201 -10.41 -9.70 -28.29
N PRO A 202 -11.35 -9.59 -27.32
CA PRO A 202 -11.36 -8.50 -26.35
C PRO A 202 -10.02 -8.44 -25.62
N VAL A 203 -9.44 -7.24 -25.51
CA VAL A 203 -8.24 -7.04 -24.69
C VAL A 203 -8.60 -7.20 -23.22
N ALA A 204 -7.69 -7.82 -22.44
CA ALA A 204 -7.82 -7.94 -21.00
C ALA A 204 -8.08 -6.57 -20.37
N ASN A 205 -9.01 -6.50 -19.42
CA ASN A 205 -9.41 -5.26 -18.81
C ASN A 205 -9.86 -5.46 -17.35
N SER A 206 -10.07 -4.34 -16.65
CA SER A 206 -10.42 -4.35 -15.23
C SER A 206 -11.92 -4.53 -14.92
N LEU A 207 -12.80 -4.70 -15.92
CA LEU A 207 -14.24 -4.81 -15.65
C LEU A 207 -14.54 -6.01 -14.73
N PRO A 208 -15.48 -5.85 -13.79
CA PRO A 208 -15.97 -6.98 -13.01
C PRO A 208 -16.52 -8.08 -13.94
N PRO A 209 -16.12 -9.35 -13.75
CA PRO A 209 -16.59 -10.44 -14.59
C PRO A 209 -18.07 -10.75 -14.29
N SER A 210 -18.77 -11.33 -15.26
CA SER A 210 -20.18 -11.75 -15.14
C SER A 210 -20.40 -13.00 -14.27
N ILE A 211 -19.45 -13.32 -13.38
CA ILE A 211 -19.54 -14.44 -12.43
C ILE A 211 -19.89 -13.90 -11.04
N LYS A 212 -20.28 -14.81 -10.14
CA LYS A 212 -20.47 -14.45 -8.74
C LYS A 212 -19.13 -14.08 -8.11
N THR A 213 -18.96 -12.81 -7.76
CA THR A 213 -17.79 -12.28 -7.04
C THR A 213 -18.13 -12.07 -5.55
N PRO A 214 -17.10 -11.96 -4.68
CA PRO A 214 -17.31 -11.60 -3.26
C PRO A 214 -17.94 -10.21 -3.08
N TYR A 215 -17.58 -9.28 -3.97
CA TYR A 215 -18.01 -7.90 -3.93
C TYR A 215 -18.77 -7.57 -5.21
N LYS A 216 -20.03 -7.13 -5.07
CA LYS A 216 -20.88 -6.85 -6.22
C LYS A 216 -20.27 -5.73 -7.06
N ASN A 217 -19.94 -6.04 -8.31
CA ASN A 217 -19.40 -5.07 -9.27
C ASN A 217 -18.11 -4.37 -8.82
N VAL A 218 -17.33 -4.98 -7.92
CA VAL A 218 -16.02 -4.48 -7.49
C VAL A 218 -15.02 -5.63 -7.65
N TRP A 219 -13.95 -5.38 -8.40
CA TRP A 219 -13.07 -6.44 -8.87
C TRP A 219 -11.59 -6.02 -8.80
N PRO A 220 -10.84 -6.47 -7.78
CA PRO A 220 -9.40 -6.31 -7.76
C PRO A 220 -8.76 -7.27 -8.77
N THR A 221 -7.90 -6.76 -9.66
CA THR A 221 -7.25 -7.56 -10.68
C THR A 221 -5.94 -6.95 -11.15
N THR A 222 -5.15 -7.73 -11.88
CA THR A 222 -3.93 -7.26 -12.54
C THR A 222 -4.15 -7.25 -14.04
N VAL A 223 -3.91 -6.09 -14.67
CA VAL A 223 -4.06 -5.90 -16.11
C VAL A 223 -2.67 -5.70 -16.74
N PRO A 224 -2.27 -6.52 -17.73
CA PRO A 224 -1.03 -6.32 -18.46
C PRO A 224 -1.03 -5.01 -19.25
N ALA A 225 0.05 -4.24 -19.15
CA ALA A 225 0.27 -3.02 -19.91
C ALA A 225 1.70 -2.95 -20.49
N GLN A 226 1.94 -1.97 -21.36
CA GLN A 226 3.27 -1.78 -21.99
C GLN A 226 4.38 -1.48 -20.98
N ASP A 227 4.03 -0.86 -19.85
CA ASP A 227 4.93 -0.45 -18.77
C ASP A 227 4.97 -1.45 -17.60
N GLY A 228 4.30 -2.59 -17.73
CA GLY A 228 4.28 -3.67 -16.75
C GLY A 228 2.88 -4.08 -16.32
N GLU A 229 2.82 -4.82 -15.22
CA GLU A 229 1.60 -5.36 -14.65
C GLU A 229 0.94 -4.34 -13.72
N ARG A 230 -0.24 -3.85 -14.09
CA ARG A 230 -0.97 -2.81 -13.35
C ARG A 230 -1.97 -3.45 -12.40
N LEU A 231 -1.85 -3.15 -11.12
CA LEU A 231 -2.84 -3.58 -10.13
C LEU A 231 -3.98 -2.56 -10.07
N ILE A 232 -5.20 -3.02 -10.28
CA ILE A 232 -6.39 -2.17 -10.45
C ILE A 232 -7.54 -2.72 -9.62
N ILE A 233 -8.32 -1.83 -9.00
CA ILE A 233 -9.66 -2.15 -8.49
C ILE A 233 -10.67 -1.62 -9.51
N GLY A 234 -11.27 -2.52 -10.28
CA GLY A 234 -12.25 -2.18 -11.30
C GLY A 234 -13.68 -2.17 -10.77
N THR A 235 -14.46 -1.19 -11.21
CA THR A 235 -15.91 -1.09 -10.99
C THR A 235 -16.65 -0.84 -12.31
N LEU A 236 -17.97 -0.77 -12.30
CA LEU A 236 -18.73 -0.37 -13.50
C LEU A 236 -18.61 1.12 -13.81
N SER A 237 -18.26 1.96 -12.84
CA SER A 237 -18.20 3.42 -13.00
C SER A 237 -16.80 3.95 -13.24
N PHE A 238 -15.78 3.27 -12.70
CA PHE A 238 -14.39 3.71 -12.78
C PHE A 238 -13.42 2.53 -12.63
N ASP A 239 -12.14 2.80 -12.86
CA ASP A 239 -11.03 1.94 -12.46
C ASP A 239 -10.09 2.70 -11.51
N ALA A 240 -9.63 2.02 -10.46
CA ALA A 240 -8.71 2.56 -9.47
C ALA A 240 -7.32 1.94 -9.69
N LEU A 241 -6.43 2.67 -10.35
CA LEU A 241 -5.04 2.27 -10.54
C LEU A 241 -4.25 2.49 -9.26
N ILE A 242 -3.61 1.43 -8.76
CA ILE A 242 -2.74 1.51 -7.59
C ILE A 242 -1.35 1.95 -8.07
N THR A 243 -0.94 3.15 -7.68
CA THR A 243 0.34 3.75 -8.08
C THR A 243 1.38 3.79 -6.98
N SER A 244 1.00 3.42 -5.76
CA SER A 244 1.94 3.04 -4.72
C SER A 244 1.35 2.00 -3.79
N SER A 245 2.15 1.01 -3.41
CA SER A 245 1.77 -0.03 -2.44
C SER A 245 2.98 -0.57 -1.68
N LEU A 246 2.72 -1.21 -0.54
CA LEU A 246 3.74 -1.88 0.27
C LEU A 246 3.21 -3.24 0.72
N ARG A 247 4.05 -4.28 0.62
CA ARG A 247 3.74 -5.62 1.15
C ARG A 247 3.74 -5.58 2.66
N LEU A 248 2.71 -6.14 3.28
CA LEU A 248 2.58 -6.16 4.74
C LEU A 248 2.88 -7.52 5.35
N ASP A 249 2.90 -8.60 4.57
CA ASP A 249 3.24 -9.95 5.05
C ASP A 249 4.75 -10.20 5.07
N THR A 250 5.54 -9.37 4.39
CA THR A 250 7.00 -9.50 4.29
C THR A 250 7.67 -8.14 4.15
N ARG A 251 8.96 -8.07 4.51
CA ARG A 251 9.79 -6.87 4.28
C ARG A 251 10.22 -6.85 2.82
N MET A 252 9.56 -6.04 2.03
CA MET A 252 9.90 -5.77 0.64
C MET A 252 9.81 -4.28 0.38
N SER A 253 10.56 -3.81 -0.61
CA SER A 253 10.46 -2.43 -1.00
C SER A 253 9.08 -2.07 -1.53
N ALA A 254 8.65 -0.84 -1.23
CA ALA A 254 7.41 -0.30 -1.75
C ALA A 254 7.43 -0.30 -3.29
N SER A 255 6.30 -0.65 -3.91
CA SER A 255 6.10 -0.45 -5.34
C SER A 255 5.61 0.98 -5.54
N VAL A 256 6.28 1.75 -6.41
CA VAL A 256 5.95 3.15 -6.72
C VAL A 256 5.97 3.34 -8.23
N GLY A 257 4.88 3.86 -8.78
CA GLY A 257 4.61 3.92 -10.21
C GLY A 257 3.45 3.02 -10.62
N CYS A 258 3.17 2.91 -11.91
CA CYS A 258 2.02 2.17 -12.43
C CYS A 258 2.12 0.64 -12.32
N SER A 259 3.33 0.10 -12.15
CA SER A 259 3.58 -1.35 -12.09
C SER A 259 3.66 -1.82 -10.64
N THR A 260 2.96 -2.91 -10.32
CA THR A 260 2.98 -3.54 -8.99
C THR A 260 3.47 -5.00 -9.09
N PRO A 261 4.77 -5.22 -9.35
CA PRO A 261 5.30 -6.58 -9.58
C PRO A 261 5.30 -7.43 -8.31
N SER A 262 5.20 -6.81 -7.14
CA SER A 262 5.25 -7.47 -5.84
C SER A 262 3.92 -8.12 -5.42
N PHE A 263 2.82 -7.84 -6.10
CA PHE A 263 1.50 -8.39 -5.81
C PHE A 263 0.69 -8.55 -7.09
N LEU A 264 0.56 -9.79 -7.57
CA LEU A 264 -0.04 -10.10 -8.86
C LEU A 264 -1.30 -10.95 -8.71
N LEU A 265 -2.40 -10.45 -9.25
CA LEU A 265 -3.68 -11.14 -9.38
C LEU A 265 -3.81 -11.69 -10.79
N SER A 266 -2.83 -12.50 -11.20
CA SER A 266 -2.66 -13.02 -12.57
C SER A 266 -3.70 -14.05 -13.02
N SER A 267 -4.62 -14.45 -12.14
CA SER A 267 -5.71 -15.37 -12.47
C SER A 267 -7.02 -14.93 -11.83
N THR A 268 -8.13 -15.39 -12.40
CA THR A 268 -9.47 -15.22 -11.81
C THR A 268 -9.53 -15.80 -10.39
N SER A 269 -8.82 -16.90 -10.12
CA SER A 269 -8.74 -17.50 -8.78
C SER A 269 -8.11 -16.55 -7.75
N HIS A 270 -7.00 -15.89 -8.11
CA HIS A 270 -6.36 -14.92 -7.23
C HIS A 270 -7.27 -13.72 -6.96
N SER A 271 -7.95 -13.23 -8.00
CA SER A 271 -8.89 -12.12 -7.89
C SER A 271 -10.11 -12.48 -7.03
N LEU A 272 -10.70 -13.68 -7.19
CA LEU A 272 -11.80 -14.18 -6.36
C LEU A 272 -11.40 -14.43 -4.89
N SER A 273 -10.14 -14.79 -4.66
CA SER A 273 -9.58 -15.02 -3.33
C SER A 273 -9.13 -13.73 -2.66
N SER A 274 -9.14 -12.61 -3.39
CA SER A 274 -8.78 -11.31 -2.84
C SER A 274 -9.91 -10.73 -2.00
N ARG A 275 -9.53 -10.11 -0.89
CA ARG A 275 -10.41 -9.42 0.05
C ARG A 275 -9.95 -7.98 0.20
N ILE A 276 -10.91 -7.06 0.21
CA ILE A 276 -10.66 -5.62 0.29
C ILE A 276 -11.08 -5.14 1.67
N TYR A 277 -10.14 -4.58 2.43
CA TYR A 277 -10.42 -3.98 3.73
C TYR A 277 -10.13 -2.48 3.67
N LEU A 278 -11.11 -1.67 4.05
CA LEU A 278 -11.05 -0.22 4.00
C LEU A 278 -10.53 0.33 5.33
N ASP A 279 -9.66 1.33 5.25
CA ASP A 279 -9.29 2.13 6.42
C ASP A 279 -10.48 2.99 6.85
N GLN A 280 -10.81 2.95 8.15
CA GLN A 280 -11.99 3.63 8.69
C GLN A 280 -11.98 5.14 8.45
N GLU A 281 -10.85 5.82 8.72
CA GLU A 281 -10.80 7.28 8.57
C GLU A 281 -10.86 7.67 7.08
N SER A 282 -10.20 6.93 6.20
CA SER A 282 -10.33 7.13 4.75
C SER A 282 -11.76 6.91 4.24
N LEU A 283 -12.46 5.91 4.78
CA LEU A 283 -13.88 5.68 4.48
C LEU A 283 -14.73 6.87 4.94
N ASP A 284 -14.58 7.30 6.19
CA ASP A 284 -15.35 8.42 6.75
C ASP A 284 -15.11 9.73 5.98
N ASP A 285 -13.85 10.03 5.66
CA ASP A 285 -13.49 11.17 4.81
C ASP A 285 -14.14 11.08 3.43
N GLY A 286 -14.08 9.91 2.80
CA GLY A 286 -14.67 9.68 1.49
C GLY A 286 -16.19 9.80 1.50
N LEU A 287 -16.86 9.33 2.55
CA LEU A 287 -18.31 9.50 2.73
C LEU A 287 -18.69 10.96 2.92
N ARG A 288 -17.88 11.76 3.62
CA ARG A 288 -18.07 13.22 3.71
C ARG A 288 -17.93 13.89 2.35
N LEU A 289 -16.91 13.54 1.56
CA LEU A 289 -16.74 14.04 0.19
C LEU A 289 -17.94 13.68 -0.71
N ALA A 290 -18.49 12.47 -0.56
CA ALA A 290 -19.64 12.00 -1.33
C ALA A 290 -20.93 12.78 -1.07
N GLN A 291 -21.05 13.44 0.09
CA GLN A 291 -22.20 14.29 0.40
C GLN A 291 -22.10 15.68 -0.25
N GLY A 292 -20.88 16.15 -0.51
CA GLY A 292 -20.62 17.44 -1.14
C GLY A 292 -20.74 17.35 -2.66
N LYS A 293 -21.88 17.75 -3.23
CA LYS A 293 -22.08 17.79 -4.69
C LYS A 293 -21.13 18.76 -5.40
N ASP A 294 -20.69 19.80 -4.70
CA ASP A 294 -19.74 20.81 -5.20
C ASP A 294 -18.27 20.44 -4.93
N THR A 295 -18.02 19.23 -4.39
CA THR A 295 -16.66 18.71 -4.20
C THR A 295 -15.95 18.61 -5.55
N TRP A 296 -14.77 19.23 -5.62
CA TRP A 296 -13.92 19.28 -6.83
C TRP A 296 -12.50 18.77 -6.60
N CYS A 297 -12.16 18.38 -5.37
CA CYS A 297 -10.85 17.86 -4.98
C CYS A 297 -10.97 16.87 -3.80
N VAL A 298 -9.94 16.06 -3.57
CA VAL A 298 -9.85 15.12 -2.43
C VAL A 298 -9.53 15.84 -1.12
N SER A 299 -8.74 16.93 -1.18
CA SER A 299 -8.34 17.74 -0.03
C SER A 299 -8.07 19.18 -0.46
N SER A 300 -8.21 20.14 0.47
CA SER A 300 -7.79 21.53 0.24
C SER A 300 -6.27 21.72 0.33
N SER A 301 -5.53 20.72 0.83
CA SER A 301 -4.07 20.71 0.89
C SER A 301 -3.45 19.87 -0.23
N ASN A 302 -2.22 20.19 -0.61
CA ASN A 302 -1.45 19.45 -1.63
C ASN A 302 -2.21 19.25 -2.96
N ILE A 303 -2.95 20.27 -3.40
CA ILE A 303 -3.83 20.22 -4.59
C ILE A 303 -3.11 19.62 -5.80
N MET A 304 -1.93 20.14 -6.17
CA MET A 304 -1.17 19.65 -7.33
C MET A 304 -0.84 18.15 -7.26
N TRP A 305 -0.68 17.60 -6.05
CA TRP A 305 -0.37 16.20 -5.85
C TRP A 305 -1.58 15.26 -5.99
N GLN A 306 -2.78 15.83 -6.06
CA GLN A 306 -4.02 15.10 -6.35
C GLN A 306 -4.24 14.91 -7.86
N LEU A 307 -3.38 15.48 -8.71
CA LEU A 307 -3.37 15.17 -10.13
C LEU A 307 -2.82 13.77 -10.39
N ARG A 308 -3.48 13.08 -11.32
CA ARG A 308 -3.09 11.76 -11.81
C ARG A 308 -1.87 11.84 -12.71
N GLN A 309 -1.17 10.72 -12.87
CA GLN A 309 -0.05 10.65 -13.80
C GLN A 309 -0.51 10.42 -15.25
N THR A 310 -0.95 11.49 -15.90
CA THR A 310 -1.37 11.48 -17.31
C THR A 310 -0.28 11.98 -18.24
N LYS A 311 -0.22 11.49 -19.48
CA LYS A 311 0.78 11.92 -20.48
C LYS A 311 0.17 12.43 -21.80
N THR A 312 -1.15 12.54 -21.85
CA THR A 312 -1.88 12.89 -23.08
C THR A 312 -3.08 13.77 -22.78
N LYS A 313 -3.78 14.23 -23.84
CA LYS A 313 -5.08 14.90 -23.76
C LYS A 313 -5.10 16.14 -22.85
N PHE A 314 -4.01 16.90 -22.81
CA PHE A 314 -3.87 18.14 -22.06
C PHE A 314 -4.87 19.24 -22.44
N HIS A 315 -5.56 19.10 -23.57
CA HIS A 315 -6.66 19.98 -23.95
C HIS A 315 -7.99 19.62 -23.25
N ASP A 316 -8.09 18.44 -22.63
CA ASP A 316 -9.30 17.91 -22.00
C ASP A 316 -9.32 18.20 -20.50
N PRO A 317 -10.44 18.70 -19.94
CA PRO A 317 -10.57 18.96 -18.51
C PRO A 317 -10.29 17.75 -17.62
N SER A 318 -10.58 16.51 -18.09
CA SER A 318 -10.40 15.30 -17.28
C SER A 318 -8.94 15.04 -16.91
N THR A 319 -8.00 15.55 -17.71
CA THR A 319 -6.55 15.51 -17.41
C THR A 319 -6.23 16.16 -16.06
N TYR A 320 -7.03 17.15 -15.65
CA TYR A 320 -6.79 17.98 -14.48
C TYR A 320 -7.69 17.62 -13.28
N TYR A 321 -8.40 16.49 -13.34
CA TYR A 321 -9.18 16.01 -12.20
C TYR A 321 -8.27 15.64 -11.03
N LEU A 322 -8.59 16.21 -9.87
CA LEU A 322 -7.88 16.07 -8.61
C LEU A 322 -8.32 14.82 -7.83
N CYS A 323 -8.35 13.68 -8.51
CA CYS A 323 -8.87 12.40 -7.99
C CYS A 323 -7.79 11.34 -7.79
N ARG A 324 -6.56 11.78 -7.54
CA ARG A 324 -5.52 10.96 -6.94
C ARG A 324 -5.54 11.16 -5.42
N SER A 325 -5.45 10.07 -4.68
CA SER A 325 -5.46 10.09 -3.22
C SER A 325 -4.39 9.18 -2.65
N SER A 326 -3.79 9.60 -1.53
CA SER A 326 -2.77 8.85 -0.81
C SER A 326 -3.25 8.50 0.59
N SER A 327 -2.79 7.35 1.08
CA SER A 327 -3.12 6.84 2.41
C SER A 327 -2.61 7.77 3.51
N PRO A 328 -3.09 7.62 4.75
CA PRO A 328 -2.54 8.33 5.91
C PRO A 328 -1.03 8.15 6.11
N PHE A 329 -0.45 7.05 5.62
CA PHE A 329 1.00 6.78 5.67
C PHE A 329 1.78 7.42 4.53
N ALA A 330 1.09 7.85 3.46
CA ALA A 330 1.71 8.38 2.25
C ALA A 330 1.19 9.78 1.86
N ASN A 331 0.41 10.44 2.70
CA ASN A 331 -0.21 11.74 2.39
C ASN A 331 0.76 12.94 2.49
N LYS A 332 1.98 12.73 2.99
CA LYS A 332 3.06 13.73 3.00
C LYS A 332 3.75 13.78 1.64
N HIS A 333 4.15 14.98 1.20
CA HIS A 333 4.77 15.18 -0.12
C HIS A 333 5.95 14.24 -0.45
N PRO A 334 6.85 13.83 0.48
CA PRO A 334 7.96 12.92 0.12
C PRO A 334 7.52 11.49 -0.15
N CYS A 335 6.34 11.09 0.34
CA CYS A 335 5.81 9.73 0.25
C CYS A 335 4.87 9.54 -0.94
N GLN A 336 4.59 10.61 -1.69
CA GLN A 336 3.70 10.56 -2.84
C GLN A 336 4.51 10.35 -4.12
N PRO A 337 4.10 9.43 -5.01
CA PRO A 337 4.69 9.34 -6.34
C PRO A 337 4.73 10.69 -7.07
N PHE A 338 5.89 11.04 -7.63
CA PHE A 338 6.03 12.16 -8.56
C PHE A 338 5.31 11.87 -9.88
N THR A 339 4.76 12.93 -10.46
CA THR A 339 4.11 12.96 -11.78
C THR A 339 4.79 13.98 -12.68
N ILE A 340 4.34 14.11 -13.91
CA ILE A 340 4.77 15.21 -14.78
C ILE A 340 4.45 16.59 -14.17
N PHE A 341 3.45 16.70 -13.30
CA PHE A 341 2.99 17.95 -12.69
C PHE A 341 3.74 18.29 -11.39
N THR A 342 4.31 17.30 -10.73
CA THR A 342 4.94 17.47 -9.40
C THR A 342 6.44 17.25 -9.38
N LEU A 343 7.04 16.69 -10.43
CA LEU A 343 8.50 16.49 -10.51
C LEU A 343 9.28 17.79 -10.28
N VAL A 344 8.73 18.94 -10.68
CA VAL A 344 9.34 20.26 -10.43
C VAL A 344 9.66 20.53 -8.94
N ALA A 345 8.97 19.86 -8.01
CA ALA A 345 9.18 19.96 -6.57
C ALA A 345 10.21 18.94 -6.02
N TYR A 346 10.92 18.21 -6.88
CA TYR A 346 11.92 17.23 -6.46
C TYR A 346 13.27 17.90 -6.15
N ASP A 347 13.61 18.00 -4.86
CA ASP A 347 14.78 18.76 -4.36
C ASP A 347 16.13 18.30 -4.91
N GLN A 348 16.28 17.01 -5.23
CA GLN A 348 17.54 16.46 -5.74
C GLN A 348 17.70 16.63 -7.26
N SER A 349 16.74 17.30 -7.91
CA SER A 349 16.86 17.63 -9.33
C SER A 349 17.47 19.01 -9.52
N HIS A 350 18.80 19.07 -9.50
CA HIS A 350 19.51 20.27 -9.89
C HIS A 350 19.42 20.42 -11.42
N SER A 351 18.47 21.24 -11.87
CA SER A 351 18.43 21.88 -13.21
C SER A 351 18.47 20.98 -14.45
N GLY A 352 17.85 19.79 -14.43
CA GLY A 352 17.71 18.97 -15.65
C GLY A 352 16.53 19.40 -16.53
N ASP A 353 16.60 19.12 -17.83
CA ASP A 353 15.51 19.44 -18.79
C ASP A 353 14.16 18.82 -18.37
N GLY A 354 14.18 17.65 -17.72
CA GLY A 354 12.96 17.05 -17.16
C GLY A 354 12.25 17.93 -16.12
N VAL A 355 12.99 18.72 -15.34
CA VAL A 355 12.46 19.69 -14.37
C VAL A 355 11.88 20.90 -15.08
N VAL A 356 12.54 21.38 -16.13
CA VAL A 356 12.07 22.48 -16.97
C VAL A 356 10.75 22.10 -17.62
N LEU A 357 10.67 20.92 -18.24
CA LEU A 357 9.44 20.42 -18.84
C LEU A 357 8.36 20.17 -17.77
N SER A 358 8.71 19.59 -16.61
CA SER A 358 7.74 19.45 -15.51
C SER A 358 7.20 20.79 -15.03
N ARG A 359 8.02 21.86 -15.04
CA ARG A 359 7.58 23.22 -14.71
C ARG A 359 6.56 23.75 -15.71
N LEU A 360 6.71 23.46 -17.01
CA LEU A 360 5.68 23.76 -18.01
C LEU A 360 4.36 23.08 -17.67
N PHE A 361 4.38 21.76 -17.44
CA PHE A 361 3.16 21.00 -17.10
C PHE A 361 2.53 21.47 -15.80
N HIS A 362 3.34 21.78 -14.79
CA HIS A 362 2.90 22.34 -13.51
C HIS A 362 2.20 23.69 -13.71
N THR A 363 2.80 24.61 -14.47
CA THR A 363 2.19 25.93 -14.73
C THR A 363 0.86 25.78 -15.47
N ILE A 364 0.81 24.94 -16.51
CA ILE A 364 -0.42 24.65 -17.25
C ILE A 364 -1.51 24.10 -16.30
N ALA A 365 -1.18 23.11 -15.47
CA ALA A 365 -2.14 22.54 -14.54
C ALA A 365 -2.62 23.56 -13.50
N SER A 366 -1.72 24.39 -12.97
CA SER A 366 -2.06 25.48 -12.05
C SER A 366 -3.04 26.46 -12.67
N ARG A 367 -2.81 26.89 -13.92
CA ARG A 367 -3.73 27.76 -14.66
C ARG A 367 -5.09 27.11 -14.87
N VAL A 368 -5.14 25.83 -15.25
CA VAL A 368 -6.41 25.11 -15.43
C VAL A 368 -7.18 24.96 -14.11
N ILE A 369 -6.49 24.69 -13.01
CA ILE A 369 -7.13 24.55 -11.70
C ILE A 369 -7.68 25.90 -11.20
N GLN A 370 -6.96 27.00 -11.43
CA GLN A 370 -7.35 28.33 -10.95
C GLN A 370 -8.42 28.98 -11.84
N ASP A 371 -8.24 28.91 -13.16
CA ASP A 371 -9.01 29.69 -14.13
C ASP A 371 -10.01 28.82 -14.92
N ALA A 372 -10.03 27.50 -14.69
CA ALA A 372 -10.91 26.54 -15.35
C ALA A 372 -10.91 26.67 -16.89
N ARG A 373 -12.07 26.94 -17.49
CA ARG A 373 -12.22 27.09 -18.95
C ARG A 373 -11.51 28.33 -19.50
N GLU A 374 -11.22 29.29 -18.64
CA GLU A 374 -10.55 30.51 -19.04
C GLU A 374 -9.02 30.40 -19.06
N ALA A 375 -8.48 29.28 -18.59
CA ALA A 375 -7.04 29.05 -18.48
C ALA A 375 -6.28 29.28 -19.80
N VAL A 376 -5.24 30.08 -19.69
CA VAL A 376 -4.32 30.43 -20.78
C VAL A 376 -2.88 30.12 -20.40
N LEU A 377 -2.05 29.87 -21.41
CA LEU A 377 -0.61 29.76 -21.31
C LEU A 377 0.03 31.05 -21.82
N ASP A 378 0.87 31.65 -20.99
CA ASP A 378 1.60 32.89 -21.29
C ASP A 378 2.86 32.59 -22.13
N ARG A 379 3.09 33.39 -23.18
CA ARG A 379 4.25 33.27 -24.08
C ARG A 379 5.57 33.38 -23.33
N GLN A 380 5.69 34.40 -22.47
CA GLN A 380 6.88 34.65 -21.67
C GLN A 380 7.27 33.43 -20.81
N THR A 381 6.28 32.71 -20.28
CA THR A 381 6.55 31.49 -19.49
C THR A 381 7.26 30.44 -20.35
N VAL A 382 6.85 30.27 -21.60
CA VAL A 382 7.45 29.29 -22.51
C VAL A 382 8.85 29.74 -22.94
N GLU A 383 9.03 31.04 -23.21
CA GLU A 383 10.34 31.64 -23.54
C GLU A 383 11.34 31.45 -22.37
N ASP A 384 10.94 31.78 -21.14
CA ASP A 384 11.76 31.61 -19.94
C ASP A 384 12.17 30.14 -19.71
N LEU A 385 11.27 29.19 -20.01
CA LEU A 385 11.56 27.76 -19.90
C LEU A 385 12.47 27.30 -21.04
N ARG A 386 12.29 27.83 -22.24
CA ARG A 386 13.13 27.52 -23.40
C ARG A 386 14.58 27.96 -23.19
N ASP A 387 14.79 29.12 -22.57
CA ASP A 387 16.11 29.65 -22.24
C ASP A 387 16.83 28.82 -21.16
N ARG A 388 16.06 28.21 -20.25
CA ARG A 388 16.59 27.31 -19.20
C ARG A 388 16.80 25.88 -19.68
N CYS A 389 16.25 25.52 -20.84
CA CYS A 389 16.39 24.19 -21.41
C CYS A 389 17.79 24.05 -22.03
N THR A 390 18.58 23.12 -21.51
CA THR A 390 19.94 22.85 -21.98
C THR A 390 19.98 21.86 -23.14
N ASP A 391 18.97 20.98 -23.24
CA ASP A 391 18.84 20.06 -24.36
C ASP A 391 18.65 20.83 -25.66
N GLN A 392 19.49 20.60 -26.67
CA GLN A 392 19.35 21.21 -28.00
C GLN A 392 18.54 20.35 -28.97
N THR A 393 17.92 19.26 -28.47
CA THR A 393 17.19 18.30 -29.29
C THR A 393 15.68 18.35 -29.05
N ASN A 394 15.11 17.34 -28.41
CA ASN A 394 13.67 17.11 -28.40
C ASN A 394 12.90 18.05 -27.46
N ALA A 395 13.47 18.37 -26.29
CA ALA A 395 12.82 19.26 -25.33
C ALA A 395 12.77 20.69 -25.86
N SER A 396 13.90 21.21 -26.36
CA SER A 396 13.96 22.53 -27.00
C SER A 396 13.05 22.62 -28.21
N LYS A 397 13.09 21.65 -29.13
CA LYS A 397 12.18 21.63 -30.30
C LYS A 397 10.71 21.62 -29.90
N GLY A 398 10.35 20.86 -28.86
CA GLY A 398 8.98 20.83 -28.38
C GLY A 398 8.54 22.17 -27.77
N LEU A 399 9.43 22.89 -27.07
CA LEU A 399 9.17 24.24 -26.59
C LEU A 399 9.09 25.26 -27.72
N ASP A 400 9.97 25.17 -28.72
CA ASP A 400 9.95 26.01 -29.93
C ASP A 400 8.62 25.83 -30.69
N LEU A 401 8.14 24.59 -30.85
CA LEU A 401 6.82 24.31 -31.43
C LEU A 401 5.67 24.95 -30.65
N ILE A 402 5.78 25.10 -29.33
CA ILE A 402 4.78 25.79 -28.52
C ILE A 402 4.86 27.30 -28.75
N LEU A 403 6.07 27.86 -28.86
CA LEU A 403 6.28 29.29 -29.16
C LEU A 403 5.71 29.68 -30.53
N GLU A 404 5.80 28.81 -31.52
CA GLU A 404 5.21 29.01 -32.85
C GLU A 404 3.67 29.10 -32.83
N LEU A 405 3.01 28.59 -31.79
CA LEU A 405 1.54 28.69 -31.66
C LEU A 405 1.08 30.11 -31.30
N PHE A 406 1.97 30.97 -30.80
CA PHE A 406 1.67 32.36 -30.49
C PHE A 406 1.74 33.19 -31.77
N SER A 407 0.59 33.43 -32.40
CA SER A 407 0.52 34.14 -33.68
C SER A 407 0.75 35.66 -33.50
N GLY A 408 1.67 36.24 -34.28
CA GLY A 408 1.91 37.68 -34.34
C GLY A 408 2.20 38.30 -32.96
N THR A 409 1.32 39.21 -32.51
CA THR A 409 1.42 39.93 -31.23
C THR A 409 0.73 39.22 -30.07
N GLN A 410 0.20 38.01 -30.27
CA GLN A 410 -0.51 37.27 -29.25
C GLN A 410 0.43 36.86 -28.11
N THR A 411 0.11 37.26 -26.88
CA THR A 411 0.90 36.98 -25.68
C THR A 411 0.41 35.75 -24.92
N THR A 412 -0.79 35.26 -25.21
CA THR A 412 -1.42 34.13 -24.50
C THR A 412 -2.18 33.21 -25.46
N ILE A 413 -2.15 31.90 -25.23
CA ILE A 413 -2.98 30.91 -25.95
C ILE A 413 -3.88 30.16 -24.97
N LYS A 414 -5.08 29.74 -25.41
CA LYS A 414 -5.96 28.88 -24.59
C LYS A 414 -5.32 27.50 -24.36
N ILE A 415 -5.50 26.96 -23.15
CA ILE A 415 -5.01 25.62 -22.79
C ILE A 415 -6.06 24.56 -23.17
N LEU A 416 -7.26 24.66 -22.60
CA LEU A 416 -8.33 23.70 -22.85
C LEU A 416 -8.92 23.87 -24.26
N GLY A 417 -9.23 22.75 -24.92
CA GLY A 417 -9.68 22.72 -26.31
C GLY A 417 -8.58 22.95 -27.36
N ASN A 418 -7.36 23.33 -26.97
CA ASN A 418 -6.26 23.59 -27.90
C ASN A 418 -5.53 22.31 -28.31
N LEU A 419 -5.96 21.71 -29.42
CA LEU A 419 -5.38 20.47 -29.95
C LEU A 419 -3.92 20.61 -30.38
N HIS A 420 -3.52 21.79 -30.91
CA HIS A 420 -2.15 22.03 -31.35
C HIS A 420 -1.17 22.06 -30.17
N LEU A 421 -1.51 22.81 -29.11
CA LEU A 421 -0.75 22.81 -27.87
C LEU A 421 -0.69 21.40 -27.27
N ASN A 422 -1.81 20.70 -27.23
CA ASN A 422 -1.86 19.32 -26.75
C ASN A 422 -0.95 18.36 -27.52
N ASN A 423 -0.81 18.54 -28.84
CA ASN A 423 0.08 17.69 -29.64
C ASN A 423 1.55 17.95 -29.28
N ALA A 424 1.95 19.21 -29.11
CA ALA A 424 3.30 19.54 -28.65
C ALA A 424 3.56 19.04 -27.22
N LEU A 425 2.59 19.17 -26.31
CA LEU A 425 2.73 18.65 -24.95
C LEU A 425 2.85 17.12 -24.92
N GLN A 426 2.15 16.41 -25.80
CA GLN A 426 2.25 14.95 -25.92
C GLN A 426 3.61 14.47 -26.41
N THR A 427 4.35 15.26 -27.20
CA THR A 427 5.72 14.90 -27.59
C THR A 427 6.71 15.16 -26.45
N LEU A 428 6.45 16.16 -25.61
CA LEU A 428 7.28 16.50 -24.45
C LEU A 428 7.09 15.55 -23.26
N ALA A 429 5.87 15.09 -22.97
CA ALA A 429 5.56 14.31 -21.77
C ALA A 429 6.40 13.02 -21.62
N PRO A 430 6.66 12.21 -22.69
CA PRO A 430 7.51 11.04 -22.60
C PRO A 430 8.94 11.34 -22.13
N LEU A 431 9.50 12.51 -22.48
CA LEU A 431 10.87 12.92 -22.15
C LEU A 431 11.12 13.04 -20.64
N ILE A 432 10.05 13.23 -19.86
CA ILE A 432 10.12 13.37 -18.39
C ILE A 432 10.18 12.00 -17.70
N SER A 433 9.84 10.90 -18.39
CA SER A 433 9.56 9.60 -17.75
C SER A 433 10.75 9.06 -16.92
N THR A 434 11.97 9.17 -17.43
CA THR A 434 13.18 8.69 -16.74
C THR A 434 13.47 9.50 -15.47
N TYR A 435 13.23 10.82 -15.51
CA TYR A 435 13.37 11.69 -14.34
C TYR A 435 12.36 11.36 -13.26
N ILE A 436 11.11 11.08 -13.64
CA ILE A 436 10.07 10.64 -12.70
C ILE A 436 10.43 9.30 -12.07
N SER A 437 10.87 8.31 -12.87
CA SER A 437 11.31 7.02 -12.33
C SER A 437 12.45 7.17 -11.33
N LYS A 438 13.43 8.04 -11.63
CA LYS A 438 14.53 8.35 -10.72
C LYS A 438 14.05 9.02 -9.43
N ALA A 439 13.16 10.02 -9.53
CA ALA A 439 12.60 10.68 -8.36
C ALA A 439 11.78 9.73 -7.49
N ASN A 440 10.98 8.86 -8.12
CA ASN A 440 10.16 7.85 -7.44
C ASN A 440 10.98 6.78 -6.71
N ALA A 441 12.24 6.55 -7.09
CA ALA A 441 13.13 5.71 -6.30
C ALA A 441 13.37 6.28 -4.89
N SER A 442 13.36 7.61 -4.73
CA SER A 442 13.46 8.25 -3.40
C SER A 442 12.17 8.09 -2.59
N VAL A 443 11.00 8.11 -3.25
CA VAL A 443 9.68 7.94 -2.62
C VAL A 443 9.59 6.57 -1.93
N VAL A 444 10.16 5.53 -2.54
CA VAL A 444 10.23 4.17 -1.94
C VAL A 444 10.83 4.23 -0.53
N ALA A 445 11.97 4.91 -0.37
CA ALA A 445 12.64 5.02 0.92
C ALA A 445 11.83 5.82 1.95
N PHE A 446 11.14 6.88 1.53
CA PHE A 446 10.28 7.67 2.41
C PHE A 446 9.06 6.87 2.89
N VAL A 447 8.40 6.13 1.99
CA VAL A 447 7.30 5.24 2.35
C VAL A 447 7.77 4.20 3.36
N GLU A 448 8.87 3.50 3.09
CA GLU A 448 9.41 2.50 4.02
C GLU A 448 9.71 3.08 5.41
N LYS A 449 10.22 4.31 5.47
CA LYS A 449 10.51 5.01 6.72
C LYS A 449 9.26 5.32 7.54
N GLU A 450 8.14 5.68 6.90
CA GLU A 450 6.87 5.94 7.61
C GLU A 450 6.28 4.68 8.25
N PHE A 451 6.56 3.50 7.70
CA PHE A 451 6.13 2.23 8.29
C PHE A 451 7.12 1.64 9.30
N ALA A 452 8.38 2.08 9.30
CA ALA A 452 9.39 1.61 10.24
C ALA A 452 9.12 2.14 11.66
N PRO A 453 9.28 1.33 12.71
CA PRO A 453 9.19 1.83 14.08
C PRO A 453 10.31 2.84 14.32
N THR A 454 9.93 4.07 14.70
CA THR A 454 10.87 5.04 15.29
C THR A 454 11.52 4.38 16.50
N ARG A 455 12.84 4.19 16.44
CA ARG A 455 13.65 3.70 17.56
C ARG A 455 13.63 4.68 18.72
#